data_AF-A0A5S3SK75-F1
#
_entry.id   AF-A0A5S3SK75-F1
#
_cell.length_a   1.000
_cell.length_b   1.000
_cell.length_c   1.000
_cell.angle_alpha   90.00
_cell.angle_beta   90.00
_cell.angle_gamma   90.00
#
_symmetry.space_group_name_H-M   'P 1'
#
loop_
_entity.id
_entity.type
_entity.pdbx_description
1 polymer ?
#
loop_
_entity_poly.entity_id
_entity_poly.type
_entity_poly.pdbx_seq_one_letter_code
_entity_poly.pdbx_strand_id
1 'polypeptide(L)'
;SSQALLDEAALAACMAYVDLNPIRAKMANTPEESDHTSAQLRLTYAKDGKQPKQLLRFAGMPRQIMPKGLPFELKSYLELVELTGRCIRED
;
A
#
# COMPACT_ATOMS: atom_id res chain seq x y z
N SER A 1 0.41 -2.74 24.40
CA SER A 1 0.41 -1.93 23.16
C SER A 1 0.74 -2.74 21.90
N SER A 2 0.76 -4.08 21.94
CA SER A 2 0.97 -4.93 20.76
C SER A 2 -0.24 -5.00 19.81
N GLN A 3 -1.46 -4.77 20.32
CA GLN A 3 -2.68 -4.85 19.52
C GLN A 3 -2.71 -3.84 18.36
N ALA A 4 -2.36 -2.56 18.62
CA ALA A 4 -2.35 -1.53 17.57
C ALA A 4 -1.38 -1.86 16.44
N LEU A 5 -0.17 -2.33 16.77
CA LEU A 5 0.83 -2.75 15.78
C LEU A 5 0.34 -3.94 14.94
N LEU A 6 -0.37 -4.88 15.56
CA LEU A 6 -0.99 -6.01 14.88
C LEU A 6 -2.11 -5.55 13.92
N ASP A 7 -2.96 -4.62 14.35
CA ASP A 7 -4.05 -4.10 13.52
C ASP A 7 -3.50 -3.33 12.30
N GLU A 8 -2.42 -2.57 12.48
CA GLU A 8 -1.72 -1.84 11.41
C GLU A 8 -1.08 -2.80 10.38
N ALA A 9 -0.35 -3.80 10.86
CA ALA A 9 0.29 -4.79 10.01
C ALA A 9 -0.74 -5.65 9.25
N ALA A 10 -1.82 -6.06 9.92
CA ALA A 10 -2.90 -6.82 9.30
C ALA A 10 -3.60 -5.98 8.21
N LEU A 11 -3.89 -4.70 8.48
CA LEU A 11 -4.48 -3.80 7.50
C LEU A 11 -3.57 -3.61 6.28
N ALA A 12 -2.28 -3.35 6.49
CA ALA A 12 -1.31 -3.20 5.40
C ALA A 12 -1.19 -4.48 4.55
N ALA A 13 -1.18 -5.66 5.20
CA ALA A 13 -1.16 -6.93 4.51
C ALA A 13 -2.43 -7.17 3.68
N CYS A 14 -3.62 -6.87 4.22
CA CYS A 14 -4.87 -6.97 3.49
C CYS A 14 -4.91 -6.03 2.27
N MET A 15 -4.45 -4.79 2.42
CA MET A 15 -4.35 -3.84 1.32
C MET A 15 -3.41 -4.33 0.23
N ALA A 16 -2.20 -4.78 0.60
CA ALA A 16 -1.21 -5.31 -0.34
C ALA A 16 -1.73 -6.56 -1.06
N TYR A 17 -2.42 -7.46 -0.35
CA TYR A 17 -3.04 -8.63 -0.96
C TYR A 17 -3.99 -8.24 -2.11
N VAL A 18 -4.88 -7.28 -1.87
CA VAL A 18 -5.85 -6.83 -2.89
C VAL A 18 -5.15 -6.14 -4.06
N ASP A 19 -4.20 -5.25 -3.77
CA ASP A 19 -3.47 -4.51 -4.81
C ASP A 19 -2.58 -5.43 -5.67
N LEU A 20 -2.14 -6.58 -5.13
CA LEU A 20 -1.40 -7.59 -5.87
C LEU A 20 -2.30 -8.63 -6.58
N ASN A 21 -3.64 -8.47 -6.54
CA ASN A 21 -4.56 -9.36 -7.27
C ASN A 21 -4.23 -9.47 -8.76
N PRO A 22 -3.99 -8.36 -9.51
CA PRO A 22 -3.69 -8.45 -10.94
C PRO A 22 -2.39 -9.23 -11.23
N ILE A 23 -1.38 -9.10 -10.38
CA ILE A 23 -0.12 -9.85 -10.52
C ILE A 23 -0.36 -11.35 -10.28
N ARG A 24 -1.08 -11.72 -9.21
CA ARG A 24 -1.44 -13.13 -8.96
C ARG A 24 -2.31 -13.73 -10.07
N ALA A 25 -3.19 -12.93 -10.66
CA ALA A 25 -4.04 -13.32 -11.77
C ALA A 25 -3.29 -13.33 -13.12
N LYS A 26 -1.99 -12.99 -13.15
CA LYS A 26 -1.15 -12.86 -14.36
C LYS A 26 -1.69 -11.84 -15.37
N MET A 27 -2.39 -10.83 -14.86
CA MET A 27 -2.92 -9.70 -15.65
C MET A 27 -1.95 -8.52 -15.71
N ALA A 28 -0.95 -8.48 -14.84
CA ALA A 28 0.10 -7.45 -14.80
C ALA A 28 1.41 -8.06 -14.27
N ASN A 29 2.57 -7.53 -14.66
CA ASN A 29 3.84 -7.99 -14.08
C ASN A 29 4.22 -7.13 -12.88
N THR A 30 3.99 -5.82 -12.90
CA THR A 30 4.37 -4.95 -11.79
C THR A 30 3.17 -4.25 -11.15
N PRO A 31 3.31 -3.72 -9.92
CA PRO A 31 2.29 -2.87 -9.31
C PRO A 31 1.97 -1.63 -10.17
N GLU A 32 2.93 -1.10 -10.92
CA GLU A 32 2.74 0.02 -11.86
C GLU A 32 1.87 -0.35 -13.07
N GLU A 33 1.95 -1.60 -13.53
CA GLU A 33 1.16 -2.15 -14.64
C GLU A 33 -0.22 -2.67 -14.20
N SER A 34 -0.46 -2.72 -12.89
CA SER A 34 -1.71 -3.23 -12.31
C SER A 34 -2.81 -2.18 -12.37
N ASP A 35 -3.43 -2.04 -13.55
CA ASP A 35 -4.47 -1.06 -13.83
C ASP A 35 -5.61 -1.10 -12.80
N HIS A 36 -6.10 0.10 -12.46
CA HIS A 36 -7.21 0.31 -11.53
C HIS A 36 -7.00 -0.19 -10.10
N THR A 37 -5.75 -0.42 -9.66
CA THR A 37 -5.42 -0.73 -8.26
C THR A 37 -5.13 0.51 -7.42
N SER A 38 -5.26 0.38 -6.11
CA SER A 38 -4.95 1.45 -5.17
C SER A 38 -3.44 1.72 -5.14
N ALA A 39 -2.62 0.68 -5.27
CA ALA A 39 -1.17 0.77 -5.37
C ALA A 39 -0.71 1.54 -6.61
N GLN A 40 -1.21 1.21 -7.80
CA GLN A 40 -0.87 1.89 -9.06
C GLN A 40 -1.19 3.40 -8.99
N LEU A 41 -2.36 3.73 -8.44
CA LEU A 41 -2.76 5.13 -8.26
C LEU A 41 -1.85 5.85 -7.27
N ARG A 42 -1.52 5.21 -6.15
CA ARG A 42 -0.61 5.76 -5.14
C ARG A 42 0.80 5.98 -5.70
N LEU A 43 1.33 5.04 -6.48
CA LEU A 43 2.61 5.16 -7.18
C LEU A 43 2.61 6.33 -8.15
N THR A 44 1.53 6.49 -8.92
CA THR A 44 1.37 7.61 -9.87
C THR A 44 1.43 8.97 -9.17
N TYR A 45 0.69 9.13 -8.07
CA TYR A 45 0.69 10.39 -7.31
C TYR A 45 1.98 10.61 -6.51
N ALA A 46 2.64 9.53 -6.07
CA ALA A 46 3.89 9.61 -5.33
C ALA A 46 5.03 10.21 -6.16
N LYS A 47 5.01 10.08 -7.50
CA LYS A 47 5.95 10.74 -8.42
C LYS A 47 5.95 12.27 -8.27
N ASP A 48 4.79 12.84 -7.92
CA ASP A 48 4.61 14.28 -7.66
C ASP A 48 4.72 14.63 -6.16
N GLY A 49 5.09 13.69 -5.30
CA GLY A 49 5.08 13.87 -3.84
C GLY A 49 3.66 14.03 -3.26
N LYS A 50 2.63 13.54 -3.96
CA LYS A 50 1.22 13.69 -3.57
C LYS A 50 0.60 12.36 -3.15
N GLN A 51 -0.59 12.45 -2.56
CA GLN A 51 -1.47 11.31 -2.33
C GLN A 51 -2.81 11.52 -3.03
N PRO A 52 -3.44 10.47 -3.58
CA PRO A 52 -4.72 10.58 -4.27
C PRO A 52 -5.84 10.93 -3.29
N LYS A 53 -6.69 11.92 -3.65
CA LYS A 53 -7.81 12.38 -2.81
C LYS A 53 -8.96 11.38 -2.70
N GLN A 54 -9.07 10.47 -3.67
CA GLN A 54 -10.12 9.45 -3.74
C GLN A 54 -9.83 8.21 -2.85
N LEU A 55 -8.64 8.12 -2.27
CA LEU A 55 -8.27 7.05 -1.34
C LEU A 55 -8.05 7.62 0.06
N LEU A 56 -8.19 6.77 1.08
CA LEU A 56 -7.79 7.15 2.42
C LEU A 56 -6.29 7.46 2.44
N ARG A 57 -5.93 8.65 2.93
CA ARG A 57 -4.55 9.12 3.02
C ARG A 57 -3.77 8.30 4.04
N PHE A 58 -2.47 8.12 3.81
CA PHE A 58 -1.52 7.72 4.84
C PHE A 58 -1.29 8.90 5.78
N ALA A 59 -1.65 8.72 7.05
CA ALA A 59 -1.42 9.66 8.13
C ALA A 59 0.01 9.56 8.68
N GLY A 60 0.72 8.46 8.39
CA GLY A 60 2.06 8.20 8.91
C GLY A 60 2.02 7.61 10.31
N MET A 61 3.14 7.74 11.02
CA MET A 61 3.30 7.17 12.37
C MET A 61 2.26 7.70 13.37
N PRO A 62 1.77 6.84 14.28
CA PRO A 62 0.87 7.25 15.36
C PRO A 62 1.45 8.40 16.18
N ARG A 63 0.61 9.40 16.49
CA ARG A 63 0.94 10.57 17.31
C ARG A 63 -0.25 10.91 18.20
N GLN A 64 0.00 11.68 19.26
CA GLN A 64 -1.00 12.05 20.27
C GLN A 64 -2.26 12.69 19.67
N ILE A 65 -2.09 13.47 18.59
CA ILE A 65 -3.18 13.96 17.73
C ILE A 65 -2.99 13.32 16.36
N MET A 66 -3.78 12.28 16.06
CA MET A 66 -3.71 11.58 14.78
C MET A 66 -4.66 12.24 13.76
N PRO A 67 -4.16 12.69 12.60
CA PRO A 67 -5.05 13.09 11.52
C PRO A 67 -5.75 11.85 10.94
N LYS A 68 -6.99 12.01 10.48
CA LYS A 68 -7.76 10.92 9.84
C LYS A 68 -6.97 10.34 8.67
N GLY A 69 -6.68 9.05 8.72
CA GLY A 69 -5.95 8.33 7.67
C GLY A 69 -5.47 6.95 8.10
N LEU A 70 -4.71 6.29 7.23
CA LEU A 70 -4.03 5.04 7.51
C LEU A 70 -2.85 5.31 8.46
N PRO A 71 -2.76 4.61 9.61
CA PRO A 71 -1.77 4.84 10.66
C PRO A 71 -0.37 4.29 10.35
N PHE A 72 0.07 4.35 9.10
CA PHE A 72 1.41 3.95 8.66
C PHE A 72 1.86 4.82 7.49
N GLU A 73 3.13 4.71 7.11
CA GLU A 73 3.72 5.52 6.05
C GLU A 73 3.42 4.95 4.66
N LEU A 74 3.16 5.84 3.69
CA LEU A 74 3.01 5.46 2.29
C LEU A 74 4.24 4.71 1.78
N LYS A 75 5.44 5.18 2.16
CA LYS A 75 6.70 4.57 1.72
C LYS A 75 6.79 3.11 2.18
N SER A 76 6.54 2.84 3.46
CA SER A 76 6.54 1.48 4.02
C SER A 76 5.51 0.58 3.35
N TYR A 77 4.33 1.13 3.02
CA TYR A 77 3.31 0.39 2.28
C TYR A 77 3.75 0.04 0.86
N LEU A 78 4.31 0.99 0.10
CA LEU A 78 4.78 0.74 -1.26
C LEU A 78 5.95 -0.26 -1.27
N GLU A 79 6.84 -0.19 -0.28
CA GLU A 79 7.92 -1.17 -0.11
C GLU A 79 7.37 -2.57 0.20
N LEU A 80 6.36 -2.69 1.06
CA LEU A 80 5.67 -3.95 1.32
C LEU A 80 5.06 -4.53 0.03
N VAL A 81 4.35 -3.71 -0.75
CA VAL A 81 3.75 -4.13 -2.02
C VAL A 81 4.80 -4.62 -3.01
N GLU A 82 5.89 -3.87 -3.15
CA GLU A 82 6.97 -4.20 -4.07
C GLU A 82 7.69 -5.50 -3.68
N LEU A 83 8.07 -5.64 -2.41
CA LEU A 83 8.72 -6.87 -1.91
C LEU A 83 7.80 -8.09 -2.04
N THR A 84 6.53 -7.95 -1.67
CA THR A 84 5.56 -9.05 -1.80
C THR A 84 5.29 -9.40 -3.26
N GLY A 85 5.24 -8.40 -4.15
CA GLY A 85 5.09 -8.59 -5.59
C GLY A 85 6.25 -9.37 -6.19
N ARG A 86 7.50 -9.07 -5.81
CA ARG A 86 8.69 -9.83 -6.20
C ARG A 86 8.60 -11.29 -5.77
N CYS A 87 8.19 -11.55 -4.52
CA CYS A 87 7.99 -12.92 -4.04
C CYS A 87 6.93 -13.70 -4.84
N ILE A 88 5.87 -13.04 -5.33
CA ILE A 88 4.83 -13.68 -6.16
C ILE A 88 5.35 -14.06 -7.55
N ARG A 89 6.25 -13.24 -8.11
CA ARG A 89 6.84 -13.47 -9.43
C ARG A 89 8.03 -14.42 -9.42
N GLU A 90 8.53 -14.78 -8.24
CA GLU A 90 9.79 -15.52 -8.07
C GLU A 90 11.02 -14.75 -8.59
N ASP A 91 10.99 -13.41 -8.45
CA ASP A 91 12.15 -12.53 -8.73
C ASP A 91 13.27 -12.65 -7.69
#